data_AF-A0A4Y2I7L3-F1
#
_entry.id   AF-A0A4Y2I7L3-F1
#
_cell.length_a   1.000
_cell.length_b   1.000
_cell.length_c   1.000
_cell.angle_alpha   90.00
_cell.angle_beta   90.00
_cell.angle_gamma   90.00
#
_symmetry.space_group_name_H-M   'P 1'
#
loop_
_entity.id
_entity.type
_entity.pdbx_description
1 polymer ?
#
loop_
_entity_poly.entity_id
_entity_poly.type
_entity_poly.pdbx_seq_one_letter_code
_entity_poly.pdbx_strand_id
1 'polypeptide(L)'
;MKYSLPRHSCVQEVDSVHSNIEKAMNKTDFYSPIGLIRILKQANPRHPYRVIQMRSDDFKDFQGTAELLNYKIVPCTIVAILKFSRTLHTVNLKTSLDKLEPENSANIKFAETSIRGSKKHIKQKKTSENCKLSVFQVTPKVQNAAKEVNDKKRKI
;
A
#
# COMPACT_ATOMS: atom_id res chain seq x y z
N MET A 1 18.90 3.38 -20.05
CA MET A 1 19.03 3.07 -18.61
C MET A 1 18.32 1.75 -18.36
N LYS A 2 19.06 0.66 -18.17
CA LYS A 2 18.48 -0.68 -17.94
C LYS A 2 18.02 -0.73 -16.48
N TYR A 3 16.72 -0.74 -16.24
CA TYR A 3 16.16 -1.00 -14.92
C TYR A 3 16.18 -2.51 -14.69
N SER A 4 16.60 -2.93 -13.49
CA SER A 4 16.84 -4.31 -13.04
C SER A 4 18.07 -5.03 -13.66
N LEU A 5 19.19 -4.95 -12.93
CA LEU A 5 20.20 -6.01 -12.98
C LEU A 5 19.71 -7.19 -12.11
N PRO A 6 19.95 -8.44 -12.53
CA PRO A 6 19.58 -9.62 -11.76
C PRO A 6 20.68 -9.95 -10.72
N ARG A 7 20.41 -9.68 -9.43
CA ARG A 7 20.98 -10.31 -8.20
C ARG A 7 20.87 -9.32 -7.04
N HIS A 8 20.31 -9.76 -5.91
CA HIS A 8 20.16 -9.02 -4.63
C HIS A 8 19.00 -8.03 -4.57
N SER A 9 17.81 -8.56 -4.32
CA SER A 9 16.72 -7.74 -3.78
C SER A 9 16.93 -7.51 -2.28
N CYS A 10 16.41 -6.40 -1.74
CA CYS A 10 16.36 -6.17 -0.28
C CYS A 10 15.67 -7.32 0.47
N VAL A 11 14.74 -8.02 -0.20
CA VAL A 11 14.03 -9.19 0.34
C VAL A 11 15.00 -10.34 0.60
N GLN A 12 15.91 -10.62 -0.33
CA GLN A 12 16.90 -11.68 -0.15
C GLN A 12 17.88 -11.39 1.00
N GLU A 13 18.22 -10.11 1.21
CA GLU A 13 19.07 -9.72 2.35
C GLU A 13 18.35 -9.98 3.67
N VAL A 14 17.08 -9.59 3.77
CA VAL A 14 16.23 -9.87 4.95
C VAL A 14 16.13 -11.37 5.20
N ASP A 15 15.83 -12.16 4.17
CA ASP A 15 15.74 -13.63 4.27
C ASP A 15 17.06 -14.25 4.76
N SER A 16 18.20 -13.74 4.28
CA SER A 16 19.52 -14.21 4.71
C SER A 16 19.79 -13.92 6.20
N VAL A 17 19.36 -12.75 6.69
CA VAL A 17 19.51 -12.36 8.09
C VAL A 17 18.64 -13.24 8.98
N HIS A 18 17.38 -13.46 8.59
CA HIS A 18 16.48 -14.37 9.30
C HIS A 18 17.06 -15.79 9.38
N SER A 19 17.53 -16.31 8.25
CA SER A 19 18.14 -17.65 8.19
C SER A 19 19.34 -17.81 9.12
N ASN A 20 20.19 -16.78 9.24
CA ASN A 20 21.35 -16.81 10.12
C ASN A 20 20.96 -16.77 11.60
N ILE A 21 19.98 -15.94 11.95
CA ILE A 21 19.44 -15.84 13.32
C ILE A 21 18.81 -17.18 13.72
N GLU A 22 17.97 -17.76 12.88
CA GLU A 22 17.33 -19.05 13.13
C GLU A 22 18.36 -20.16 13.34
N LYS A 23 19.37 -20.25 12.46
CA LYS A 23 20.46 -21.23 12.61
C LYS A 23 21.25 -21.05 13.91
N ALA A 24 21.43 -19.83 14.39
CA ALA A 24 22.13 -19.56 15.65
C ALA A 24 21.26 -19.93 16.86
N MET A 25 19.99 -19.57 16.84
CA MET A 25 19.03 -19.88 17.90
C MET A 25 18.77 -21.39 18.02
N ASN A 26 18.65 -22.12 16.91
CA ASN A 26 18.44 -23.58 16.93
C ASN A 26 19.59 -24.37 17.58
N LYS A 27 20.78 -23.75 17.72
CA LYS A 27 21.96 -24.38 18.33
C LYS A 27 22.20 -23.95 19.77
N THR A 28 21.54 -22.89 20.22
CA THR A 28 21.85 -22.24 21.49
C THR A 28 20.58 -21.91 22.26
N ASP A 29 20.46 -22.50 23.45
CA ASP A 29 19.42 -22.11 24.39
C ASP A 29 19.78 -20.78 25.06
N PHE A 30 18.78 -19.95 25.31
CA PHE A 30 18.94 -18.70 26.06
C PHE A 30 17.88 -18.60 27.14
N TYR A 31 18.33 -18.20 28.33
CA TYR A 31 17.48 -18.09 29.53
C TYR A 31 17.40 -16.64 30.04
N SER A 32 17.96 -15.68 29.29
CA SER A 32 18.02 -14.27 29.67
C SER A 32 18.01 -13.35 28.43
N PRO A 33 17.39 -12.16 28.51
CA PRO A 33 17.45 -11.15 27.43
C PRO A 33 18.88 -10.78 27.03
N ILE A 34 19.82 -10.76 28.00
CA ILE A 34 21.23 -10.49 27.75
C ILE A 34 21.87 -11.63 26.93
N GLY A 35 21.47 -12.87 27.23
CA GLY A 35 21.89 -14.05 26.47
C GLY A 35 21.43 -13.99 25.02
N LEU A 36 20.18 -13.59 24.80
CA LEU A 36 19.64 -13.39 23.45
C LEU A 36 20.43 -12.34 22.66
N ILE A 37 20.74 -11.18 23.27
CA ILE A 37 21.54 -10.13 22.60
C ILE A 37 22.93 -10.65 22.19
N ARG A 38 23.57 -11.47 23.03
CA ARG A 38 24.88 -12.07 22.72
C ARG A 38 24.78 -13.02 21.53
N ILE A 39 23.78 -13.89 21.52
CA ILE A 39 23.53 -14.83 20.41
C ILE A 39 23.27 -14.07 19.11
N LEU A 40 22.42 -13.04 19.14
CA LEU A 40 22.12 -12.23 17.96
C LEU A 40 23.37 -11.52 17.42
N LYS A 41 24.24 -10.99 18.27
CA LYS A 41 25.51 -10.40 17.82
C LYS A 41 26.45 -11.44 17.19
N GLN A 42 26.39 -12.69 17.64
CA GLN A 42 27.24 -13.79 17.17
C GLN A 42 26.64 -14.55 15.97
N ALA A 43 25.35 -14.35 15.67
CA ALA A 43 24.65 -15.03 14.57
C ALA A 43 25.30 -14.80 13.19
N ASN A 44 26.00 -13.67 13.02
CA ASN A 44 26.85 -13.42 11.86
C ASN A 44 28.26 -13.00 12.30
N PRO A 45 29.21 -13.96 12.44
CA PRO A 45 30.56 -13.67 12.90
C PRO A 45 31.36 -12.74 11.99
N ARG A 46 31.06 -12.72 10.69
CA ARG A 46 31.77 -11.89 9.70
C ARG A 46 31.32 -10.44 9.75
N HIS A 47 30.02 -10.22 9.93
CA HIS A 47 29.42 -8.89 10.03
C HIS A 47 28.42 -8.88 11.19
N PRO A 48 28.90 -8.61 12.43
CA PRO A 48 28.05 -8.62 13.62
C PRO A 48 26.86 -7.67 13.49
N TYR A 49 25.68 -8.14 13.88
CA TYR A 49 24.47 -7.34 13.77
C TYR A 49 24.45 -6.20 14.79
N ARG A 50 23.93 -5.05 14.36
CA ARG A 50 23.57 -3.96 15.25
C ARG A 50 22.19 -4.24 15.84
N VAL A 51 22.17 -4.74 17.08
CA VAL A 51 20.94 -4.98 17.83
C VAL A 51 20.42 -3.65 18.38
N ILE A 52 19.16 -3.32 18.08
CA ILE A 52 18.45 -2.15 18.59
C ILE A 52 17.28 -2.65 19.42
N GLN A 53 17.16 -2.17 20.66
CA GLN A 53 16.00 -2.44 21.50
C GLN A 53 14.93 -1.38 21.20
N MET A 54 13.83 -1.80 20.59
CA MET A 54 12.69 -0.93 20.33
C MET A 54 11.85 -0.75 21.60
N ARG A 55 11.34 0.45 21.81
CA ARG A 55 10.28 0.77 22.78
C ARG A 55 8.91 0.50 22.17
N SER A 56 7.87 0.42 23.00
CA SER A 56 6.47 0.36 22.55
C SER A 56 6.15 1.44 21.52
N ASP A 57 6.68 2.64 21.73
CA ASP A 57 6.39 3.83 20.93
C ASP A 57 7.13 3.83 19.58
N ASP A 58 8.15 2.98 19.43
CA ASP A 58 8.87 2.80 18.16
C ASP A 58 8.08 1.92 17.19
N PHE A 59 7.13 1.12 17.69
CA PHE A 59 6.25 0.31 16.85
C PHE A 59 5.21 1.20 16.19
N LYS A 60 5.22 1.22 14.87
CA LYS A 60 4.19 1.91 14.10
C LYS A 60 2.90 1.10 14.16
N ASP A 61 1.84 1.72 14.68
CA ASP A 61 0.49 1.16 14.61
C ASP A 61 -0.07 1.30 13.19
N PHE A 62 0.25 0.33 12.33
CA PHE A 62 -0.25 0.31 10.96
C PHE A 62 -1.76 0.07 10.90
N GLN A 63 -2.33 -0.66 11.87
CA GLN A 63 -3.76 -0.97 11.87
C GLN A 63 -4.58 0.27 12.23
N GLY A 64 -4.28 0.91 13.36
CA GLY A 64 -4.95 2.16 13.75
C GLY A 64 -4.73 3.27 12.72
N THR A 65 -3.52 3.36 12.15
CA THR A 65 -3.25 4.33 11.06
C THR A 65 -4.07 4.03 9.81
N ALA A 66 -4.28 2.75 9.47
CA ALA A 66 -5.08 2.36 8.32
C ALA A 66 -6.57 2.73 8.51
N GLU A 67 -7.09 2.65 9.72
CA GLU A 67 -8.48 3.05 10.01
C GLU A 67 -8.74 4.56 9.81
N LEU A 68 -7.69 5.39 9.82
CA LEU A 68 -7.81 6.84 9.60
C LEU A 68 -8.05 7.22 8.13
N LEU A 69 -7.87 6.28 7.20
CA LEU A 69 -7.91 6.57 5.76
C LEU A 69 -8.94 5.68 5.04
N ASN A 70 -9.65 6.26 4.08
CA ASN A 70 -10.66 5.58 3.29
C ASN A 70 -10.06 4.95 2.03
N TYR A 71 -9.43 3.79 2.18
CA TYR A 71 -8.82 3.07 1.06
C TYR A 71 -9.81 2.55 0.02
N LYS A 72 -11.12 2.45 0.36
CA LYS A 72 -12.16 2.00 -0.58
C LYS A 72 -12.35 2.94 -1.78
N ILE A 73 -11.89 4.20 -1.66
CA ILE A 73 -11.95 5.18 -2.75
C ILE A 73 -11.00 4.78 -3.89
N VAL A 74 -9.92 4.06 -3.60
CA VAL A 74 -8.92 3.66 -4.60
C VAL A 74 -9.30 2.30 -5.18
N PRO A 75 -9.61 2.21 -6.49
CA PRO A 75 -9.96 0.94 -7.11
C PRO A 75 -8.70 0.08 -7.36
N CYS A 76 -8.27 -0.69 -6.36
CA CYS A 76 -7.04 -1.49 -6.40
C CYS A 76 -6.98 -2.51 -7.56
N THR A 77 -8.12 -2.93 -8.10
CA THR A 77 -8.19 -3.88 -9.23
C THR A 77 -7.78 -3.27 -10.57
N ILE A 78 -7.88 -1.94 -10.70
CA ILE A 78 -7.71 -1.23 -11.97
C ILE A 78 -6.41 -0.39 -11.97
N VAL A 79 -5.86 -0.10 -10.79
CA VAL A 79 -4.69 0.77 -10.64
C VAL A 79 -3.41 -0.02 -10.95
N ALA A 80 -2.63 0.48 -11.92
CA ALA A 80 -1.32 -0.06 -12.27
C ALA A 80 -0.18 0.62 -11.50
N ILE A 81 -0.32 1.92 -11.21
CA ILE A 81 0.70 2.70 -10.48
C ILE A 81 0.04 3.54 -9.38
N LEU A 82 0.55 3.39 -8.17
CA LEU A 82 0.28 4.24 -7.02
C LEU A 82 1.47 5.16 -6.78
N LYS A 83 1.21 6.46 -6.69
CA LYS A 83 2.21 7.46 -6.30
C LYS A 83 1.75 8.14 -5.02
N PHE A 84 2.57 8.00 -3.98
CA PHE A 84 2.36 8.70 -2.71
C PHE A 84 3.14 10.01 -2.71
N SER A 85 2.50 11.07 -2.24
CA SER A 85 3.18 12.33 -1.96
C SER A 85 3.76 12.31 -0.53
N ARG A 86 4.42 13.39 -0.11
CA ARG A 86 4.89 13.53 1.29
C ARG A 86 3.74 13.46 2.29
N THR A 87 2.53 13.82 1.87
CA THR A 87 1.31 13.66 2.68
C THR A 87 0.55 12.42 2.21
N LEU A 88 0.11 11.60 3.17
CA LEU A 88 -0.64 10.36 2.91
C LEU A 88 -2.10 10.61 2.50
N HIS A 89 -2.58 11.85 2.55
CA HIS A 89 -3.99 12.16 2.30
C HIS A 89 -4.36 12.12 0.82
N THR A 90 -3.43 12.45 -0.07
CA THR A 90 -3.67 12.47 -1.52
C THR A 90 -2.81 11.41 -2.18
N VAL A 91 -3.48 10.51 -2.91
CA VAL A 91 -2.84 9.43 -3.66
C VAL A 91 -3.05 9.69 -5.14
N ASN A 92 -1.96 9.69 -5.91
CA ASN A 92 -2.01 9.79 -7.35
C ASN A 92 -2.02 8.37 -7.95
N LEU A 93 -2.89 8.16 -8.93
CA LEU A 93 -3.25 6.87 -9.48
C LEU A 93 -3.09 6.91 -11.00
N LYS A 94 -2.48 5.87 -11.55
CA LYS A 94 -2.57 5.57 -12.98
C LYS A 94 -3.19 4.20 -13.19
N THR A 95 -4.12 4.15 -14.14
CA THR A 95 -4.76 2.92 -14.59
C THR A 95 -3.89 2.13 -15.57
N SER A 96 -2.98 2.80 -16.28
CA SER A 96 -2.08 2.17 -17.25
C SER A 96 -0.60 2.48 -16.93
N LEU A 97 0.28 1.70 -17.55
CA LEU A 97 1.73 1.91 -17.51
C LEU A 97 2.20 2.93 -18.58
N ASP A 98 1.30 3.43 -19.43
CA ASP A 98 1.67 4.34 -20.49
C ASP A 98 2.02 5.73 -19.93
N LYS A 99 3.02 6.38 -20.55
CA LYS A 99 3.53 7.67 -20.08
C LYS A 99 2.57 8.82 -20.36
N LEU A 100 1.75 8.68 -21.40
CA LEU A 100 0.83 9.71 -21.91
C LEU A 100 -0.50 9.78 -21.15
N GLU A 101 -0.86 8.74 -20.38
CA GLU A 101 -2.13 8.72 -19.66
C GLU A 101 -2.14 9.71 -18.49
N PRO A 102 -3.25 10.46 -18.32
CA PRO A 102 -3.38 11.44 -17.25
C PRO A 102 -3.33 10.78 -15.87
N GLU A 103 -2.70 11.47 -14.93
CA GLU A 103 -2.67 11.07 -13.53
C GLU A 103 -3.98 11.47 -12.86
N ASN A 104 -4.72 10.50 -12.33
CA ASN A 104 -5.87 10.76 -11.48
C ASN A 104 -5.40 10.93 -10.03
N SER A 105 -6.10 11.74 -9.24
CA SER A 105 -5.81 11.87 -7.81
C SER A 105 -7.05 11.55 -6.99
N ALA A 106 -6.85 10.87 -5.86
CA ALA A 106 -7.88 10.57 -4.90
C ALA A 106 -7.45 11.08 -3.53
N ASN A 107 -8.31 11.85 -2.88
CA ASN A 107 -8.15 12.18 -1.47
C ASN A 107 -8.76 11.05 -0.64
N ILE A 108 -7.93 10.37 0.14
CA ILE A 108 -8.35 9.24 0.97
C ILE A 108 -8.65 9.65 2.42
N LYS A 109 -8.61 10.94 2.77
CA LYS A 109 -9.06 11.42 4.07
C LYS A 109 -10.59 11.30 4.16
N PHE A 110 -11.11 10.88 5.31
CA PHE A 110 -12.54 10.97 5.57
C PHE A 110 -13.00 12.43 5.50
N ALA A 111 -14.16 12.66 4.87
CA ALA A 111 -14.81 13.96 4.91
C ALA A 111 -15.23 14.25 6.36
N GLU A 112 -14.90 15.44 6.87
CA GLU A 112 -15.41 15.89 8.16
C GLU A 112 -16.93 15.97 8.08
N THR A 113 -17.61 15.00 8.71
CA THR A 113 -19.06 15.04 8.80
C THR A 113 -19.42 16.06 9.87
N SER A 114 -19.89 17.22 9.43
CA SER A 114 -20.50 18.19 10.32
C SER A 114 -21.65 17.52 11.06
N ILE A 115 -21.55 17.45 12.40
CA ILE A 115 -22.64 16.97 13.25
C ILE A 115 -23.85 17.86 12.98
N ARG A 116 -24.94 17.27 12.49
CA ARG A 116 -26.20 17.92 12.08
C ARG A 116 -27.01 18.48 13.26
N GLY A 117 -26.35 19.12 14.23
CA GLY A 117 -26.96 19.55 15.50
C GLY A 117 -26.61 20.96 15.97
N SER A 118 -25.57 21.62 15.46
CA SER A 118 -25.25 23.00 15.87
C SER A 118 -25.79 24.02 14.86
N LYS A 119 -27.08 24.39 15.00
CA LYS A 119 -27.60 25.63 14.41
C LYS A 119 -26.87 26.82 15.03
N LYS A 120 -25.78 27.27 14.41
CA LYS A 120 -25.36 28.68 14.48
C LYS A 120 -25.54 29.27 13.09
N HIS A 121 -26.44 30.25 12.99
CA HIS A 121 -26.64 31.06 11.81
C HIS A 121 -25.33 31.75 11.44
N ILE A 122 -24.65 31.23 10.42
CA ILE A 122 -23.59 31.94 9.72
C ILE A 122 -24.15 32.30 8.35
N LYS A 123 -24.32 33.60 8.11
CA LYS A 123 -24.74 34.17 6.82
C LYS A 123 -23.80 33.64 5.73
N GLN A 124 -24.34 32.83 4.82
CA GLN A 124 -23.60 32.33 3.66
C GLN A 124 -23.29 33.49 2.72
N LYS A 125 -21.99 33.73 2.49
CA LYS A 125 -21.52 34.44 1.31
C LYS A 125 -21.44 33.41 0.19
N LYS A 126 -22.33 33.51 -0.80
CA LYS A 126 -22.30 32.69 -2.02
C LYS A 126 -21.01 32.96 -2.79
N THR A 127 -20.19 31.94 -3.00
CA THR A 127 -19.37 31.78 -4.21
C THR A 127 -19.59 30.38 -4.71
N SER A 128 -20.21 30.30 -5.89
CA SER A 128 -20.57 29.08 -6.59
C SER A 128 -19.37 28.58 -7.39
N GLU A 129 -18.77 27.47 -6.98
CA GLU A 129 -18.04 26.60 -7.90
C GLU A 129 -18.49 25.17 -7.67
N ASN A 130 -19.14 24.63 -8.70
CA ASN A 130 -19.70 23.29 -8.76
C ASN A 130 -18.58 22.24 -8.68
N CYS A 131 -18.35 21.65 -7.51
CA CYS A 131 -17.64 20.38 -7.42
C CYS A 131 -18.57 19.28 -7.96
N LYS A 132 -18.43 18.98 -9.26
CA LYS A 132 -18.98 17.76 -9.86
C LYS A 132 -18.38 16.55 -9.12
N LEU A 133 -19.18 15.92 -8.26
CA LEU A 133 -19.01 14.50 -7.97
C LEU A 133 -19.18 13.76 -9.30
N SER A 134 -18.08 13.47 -9.99
CA SER A 134 -18.10 12.47 -11.05
C SER A 134 -18.22 11.11 -10.38
N VAL A 135 -19.46 10.69 -10.18
CA VAL A 135 -19.84 9.27 -10.12
C VAL A 135 -19.10 8.58 -11.26
N PHE A 136 -18.25 7.61 -10.94
CA PHE A 136 -17.60 6.76 -11.93
C PHE A 136 -18.70 6.12 -12.78
N GLN A 137 -18.94 6.66 -13.98
CA GLN A 137 -19.72 5.97 -14.99
C GLN A 137 -18.84 4.85 -15.51
N VAL A 138 -19.04 3.66 -14.95
CA VAL A 138 -18.61 2.41 -15.57
C VAL A 138 -19.39 2.31 -16.88
N THR A 139 -18.70 2.50 -18.01
CA THR A 139 -19.28 2.20 -19.32
C THR A 139 -19.41 0.68 -19.43
N PRO A 140 -20.62 0.12 -19.66
CA PRO A 140 -20.74 -1.27 -20.03
C PRO A 140 -20.41 -1.37 -21.52
N LYS A 141 -19.14 -1.58 -21.86
CA LYS A 141 -18.82 -2.18 -23.17
C LYS A 141 -19.05 -3.69 -23.08
N VAL A 142 -20.34 -4.01 -23.13
CA VAL A 142 -20.99 -5.17 -23.77
C VAL A 142 -20.00 -5.99 -24.61
N GLN A 143 -19.62 -7.19 -24.16
CA GLN A 143 -20.36 -8.46 -24.36
C GLN A 143 -20.47 -8.97 -25.81
N ASN A 144 -19.71 -8.44 -26.77
CA ASN A 144 -19.74 -8.95 -28.16
C ASN A 144 -18.49 -9.75 -28.58
N ALA A 145 -17.96 -10.61 -27.70
CA ALA A 145 -16.92 -11.58 -28.09
C ALA A 145 -17.28 -13.05 -27.78
N ALA A 146 -18.39 -13.32 -27.09
CA ALA A 146 -18.79 -14.68 -26.71
C ALA A 146 -19.84 -15.32 -27.63
N LYS A 147 -20.40 -14.59 -28.61
CA LYS A 147 -21.38 -15.14 -29.55
C LYS A 147 -20.81 -15.59 -30.91
N GLU A 148 -19.63 -15.11 -31.30
CA GLU A 148 -19.06 -15.48 -32.62
C GLU A 148 -18.23 -16.77 -32.61
N VAL A 149 -18.01 -17.37 -31.43
CA VAL A 149 -17.28 -18.66 -31.29
C VAL A 149 -18.24 -19.87 -31.33
N ASN A 150 -19.55 -19.69 -31.15
CA ASN A 150 -20.49 -20.82 -31.12
C ASN A 150 -21.08 -21.20 -32.49
N ASP A 151 -21.07 -20.30 -33.48
CA ASP A 151 -21.63 -20.60 -34.82
C ASP A 151 -20.62 -21.23 -35.78
N LYS A 152 -19.33 -21.34 -35.40
CA LYS A 152 -18.32 -22.12 -36.16
C LYS A 152 -18.23 -23.59 -35.77
N LYS A 153 -19.01 -24.07 -34.78
CA LYS A 153 -19.04 -25.48 -34.34
C LYS A 153 -20.23 -26.29 -34.84
N ARG A 154 -21.11 -25.74 -35.71
CA ARG A 154 -22.27 -26.43 -36.30
C ARG A 154 -22.30 -26.41 -37.83
N LYS A 155 -21.14 -26.55 -38.48
CA LYS A 155 -21.06 -26.94 -39.90
C LYS A 155 -19.99 -28.03 -40.06
N ILE A 156 -20.37 -29.24 -39.62
CA ILE A 156 -20.00 -30.50 -40.27
C ILE A 156 -21.28 -30.95 -40.95
#